data_AF-A0A948WMB8-F1
#
_entry.id   AF-A0A948WMB8-F1
#
_cell.length_a   1.000
_cell.length_b   1.000
_cell.length_c   1.000
_cell.angle_alpha   90.00
_cell.angle_beta   90.00
_cell.angle_gamma   90.00
#
_symmetry.space_group_name_H-M   'P 1'
#
loop_
_entity.id
_entity.type
_entity.pdbx_description
1 polymer ?
#
loop_
_entity_poly.entity_id
_entity_poly.type
_entity_poly.pdbx_seq_one_letter_code
_entity_poly.pdbx_strand_id
1 'polypeptide(L)' 'SLSMVLILGGALGNWIDRLRVKAVIDYLDFRVFPVFNLADTAITAGVFLYFWLTLGLPGKPRSAKLNEPNDKRSGELPS' A
#
# COMPACT_ATOMS: atom_id res chain seq x y z
N SER A 1 -3.70 -4.26 -1.92
CA SER A 1 -2.70 -3.64 -1.01
C SER A 1 -3.36 -3.35 0.33
N LEU A 2 -2.71 -3.66 1.46
CA LEU A 2 -3.24 -3.42 2.80
C LEU A 2 -3.66 -1.96 3.01
N SER A 3 -2.92 -1.01 2.43
CA SER A 3 -3.27 0.41 2.41
C SER A 3 -4.67 0.71 1.89
N MET A 4 -5.08 0.10 0.77
CA MET A 4 -6.43 0.27 0.23
C MET A 4 -7.51 -0.34 1.13
N VAL A 5 -7.23 -1.46 1.79
CA VAL A 5 -8.17 -2.08 2.72
C VAL A 5 -8.42 -1.15 3.92
N LEU A 6 -7.37 -0.51 4.44
CA LEU A 6 -7.48 0.45 5.54
C LEU A 6 -8.27 1.70 5.15
N ILE A 7 -7.99 2.29 3.98
CA ILE A 7 -8.70 3.47 3.48
C ILE A 7 -10.18 3.17 3.22
N LEU A 8 -10.47 2.09 2.47
CA LEU A 8 -11.84 1.71 2.16
C LEU A 8 -12.60 1.26 3.40
N GLY A 9 -11.95 0.50 4.29
CA GLY A 9 -12.54 0.04 5.54
C GLY A 9 -12.95 1.20 6.46
N GLY A 10 -12.07 2.18 6.64
CA GLY A 10 -12.38 3.38 7.43
C GLY A 10 -13.49 4.22 6.78
N ALA A 11 -13.43 4.44 5.46
CA ALA A 11 -14.48 5.18 4.75
C ALA A 11 -15.85 4.49 4.86
N LEU A 12 -15.89 3.15 4.72
CA LEU A 12 -17.10 2.36 4.90
C LEU A 12 -17.60 2.39 6.35
N GLY A 13 -16.71 2.36 7.34
CA GLY A 13 -17.08 2.49 8.75
C GLY A 13 -17.82 3.80 9.04
N ASN A 14 -17.24 4.93 8.65
CA ASN A 14 -17.88 6.25 8.78
C ASN A 14 -19.20 6.34 7.99
N TRP A 15 -19.29 5.69 6.84
CA TRP A 15 -20.52 5.65 6.06
C TRP A 15 -21.62 4.81 6.73
N ILE A 16 -21.28 3.64 7.27
CA ILE A 16 -22.21 2.79 8.02
C ILE A 16 -22.71 3.49 9.28
N ASP A 17 -21.85 4.22 9.99
CA ASP A 17 -22.24 5.02 11.16
C ASP A 17 -23.28 6.06 10.79
N ARG A 18 -23.09 6.76 9.65
CA ARG A 18 -24.09 7.70 9.12
C ARG A 18 -25.39 7.02 8.74
N LEU A 19 -25.37 5.78 8.24
CA LEU A 19 -26.60 5.05 7.92
C LEU A 19 -27.37 4.62 9.18
N ARG A 20 -26.66 4.23 10.24
CA ARG A 20 -27.28 3.70 11.47
C ARG A 20 -27.68 4.78 12.45
N VAL A 21 -26.82 5.76 12.67
CA VAL A 21 -26.93 6.76 13.74
C VAL A 21 -27.22 8.16 13.17
N LYS A 22 -27.21 8.33 11.83
CA LYS A 22 -27.35 9.63 11.14
C LYS A 22 -26.24 10.63 11.46
N ALA A 23 -25.19 10.19 12.13
CA ALA A 23 -24.01 10.97 12.49
C ALA A 23 -22.78 10.07 12.49
N VAL A 24 -21.60 10.68 12.48
CA VAL A 24 -20.34 10.00 12.77
C VAL A 24 -20.08 10.17 14.26
N ILE A 25 -19.72 9.10 14.96
CA ILE A 25 -19.43 9.15 16.40
C ILE A 25 -17.93 9.32 16.58
N ASP A 26 -17.54 10.48 17.08
CA ASP A 26 -16.16 10.79 17.45
C ASP A 26 -15.97 10.53 18.95
N TYR A 27 -14.96 9.74 19.31
CA TYR A 27 -14.76 9.28 20.69
C TYR A 27 -13.31 9.26 21.17
N LEU A 28 -12.34 9.49 20.28
CA LEU A 28 -10.93 9.59 20.65
C LEU A 28 -10.59 11.07 20.88
N ASP A 29 -10.50 11.47 22.15
CA ASP A 29 -10.14 12.82 22.58
C ASP A 29 -8.77 12.82 23.28
N PHE A 30 -7.79 13.48 22.66
CA PHE A 30 -6.43 13.64 23.18
C PHE A 30 -6.15 15.06 23.68
N ARG A 31 -7.13 15.97 23.70
CA ARG A 31 -7.05 17.39 24.11
C ARG A 31 -6.07 18.30 23.35
N VAL A 32 -5.11 17.74 22.61
CA VAL A 32 -4.11 18.45 21.80
C VAL A 32 -4.45 18.43 20.30
N PHE A 33 -5.41 17.60 19.91
CA PHE A 33 -5.84 17.40 18.54
C PHE A 33 -7.36 17.30 18.50
N PRO A 34 -8.04 17.66 17.39
CA PRO A 34 -9.47 17.44 17.24
C PRO A 34 -9.87 16.01 17.59
N VAL A 35 -11.07 15.83 18.15
CA VAL A 35 -11.61 14.50 18.45
C VAL A 35 -11.82 13.75 17.14
N PHE A 36 -11.42 12.48 17.08
CA PHE A 36 -11.59 11.63 15.90
C PHE A 36 -12.08 10.24 16.29
N ASN A 37 -12.23 9.36 15.29
CA ASN A 37 -12.63 7.99 15.53
C ASN A 37 -11.67 6.96 14.90
N LEU A 38 -11.96 5.68 15.11
CA LEU A 38 -11.14 4.59 14.56
C LEU A 38 -11.14 4.56 13.02
N ALA A 39 -12.23 4.98 12.37
CA ALA A 39 -12.30 5.05 10.91
C ALA A 39 -11.33 6.11 10.35
N ASP A 40 -11.23 7.28 10.98
CA ASP A 40 -10.26 8.32 10.60
C ASP A 40 -8.83 7.83 10.79
N THR A 41 -8.57 7.13 11.90
CA THR A 41 -7.26 6.52 12.19
C THR A 41 -6.87 5.50 11.11
N ALA A 42 -7.81 4.64 10.68
CA ALA A 42 -7.60 3.66 9.63
C ALA A 42 -7.31 4.33 8.28
N ILE A 43 -8.04 5.40 7.93
CA ILE A 43 -7.80 6.17 6.70
C ILE A 43 -6.42 6.80 6.73
N THR A 44 -6.05 7.50 7.81
CA THR A 44 -4.74 8.15 7.94
C THR A 44 -3.60 7.14 7.85
N ALA A 45 -3.69 6.01 8.55
CA ALA A 45 -2.68 4.95 8.49
C ALA A 45 -2.60 4.32 7.08
N GLY A 46 -3.73 4.10 6.42
CA GLY A 46 -3.79 3.57 5.06
C GLY A 46 -3.17 4.50 4.02
N VAL A 47 -3.45 5.81 4.12
CA VAL A 47 -2.84 6.85 3.25
C VAL A 47 -1.33 6.94 3.48
N PHE A 48 -0.89 6.97 4.75
CA PHE A 48 0.53 6.94 5.08
C PHE A 48 1.22 5.72 4.49
N LEU A 49 0.64 4.52 4.67
CA LEU A 49 1.18 3.28 4.12
C LEU A 49 1.21 3.27 2.59
N TYR A 50 0.18 3.84 1.94
CA TYR A 50 0.14 3.98 0.49
C TYR A 50 1.32 4.82 -0.02
N PHE A 51 1.49 6.03 0.52
CA PHE A 51 2.60 6.89 0.13
C PHE A 51 3.95 6.27 0.46
N TRP A 52 4.09 5.63 1.62
CA TRP A 52 5.33 4.94 1.99
C TRP A 52 5.72 3.87 0.98
N LEU A 53 4.76 3.04 0.56
CA LEU A 53 5.01 1.97 -0.41
C LEU A 53 5.26 2.51 -1.83
N THR A 54 4.56 3.58 -2.23
CA THR A 54 4.66 4.12 -3.59
C THR A 54 5.87 5.03 -3.78
N LEU A 55 6.26 5.80 -2.76
CA LEU A 55 7.39 6.74 -2.82
C LEU A 55 8.68 6.13 -2.26
N GLY A 56 8.58 5.23 -1.28
CA GLY A 56 9.72 4.65 -0.55
C GLY A 56 10.45 3.51 -1.27
N LEU A 57 10.11 3.21 -2.52
CA LEU A 57 10.78 2.17 -3.30
C LEU A 57 11.40 2.75 -4.59
N PRO A 58 12.72 3.00 -4.64
CA PRO A 58 13.44 2.86 -5.90
C PRO A 58 13.26 1.40 -6.34
N GLY A 59 12.45 1.17 -7.37
CA GLY A 59 12.17 -0.15 -7.88
C GLY A 59 13.50 -0.87 -8.12
N LYS A 60 13.74 -1.99 -7.42
CA LYS A 60 14.88 -2.84 -7.71
C LYS A 60 14.72 -3.23 -9.19
N PRO A 61 15.64 -2.81 -10.10
CA PRO A 61 15.52 -3.19 -11.49
C PRO A 61 15.48 -4.70 -11.48
N ARG A 62 14.42 -5.27 -12.06
CA ARG A 62 14.29 -6.69 -12.25
C ARG A 62 15.45 -7.07 -13.16
N SER A 63 16.56 -7.49 -12.54
CA SER A 63 17.82 -7.79 -13.18
C SER A 63 17.50 -8.51 -14.47
N ALA A 64 17.81 -7.87 -15.58
CA ALA A 64 17.79 -8.52 -16.88
C ALA A 64 18.55 -9.83 -16.67
N LYS A 65 17.85 -10.96 -16.80
CA LYS A 65 18.50 -12.18 -17.24
C LYS A 65 18.92 -11.87 -18.68
N LEU A 66 20.02 -11.14 -18.80
CA LEU A 66 20.71 -10.95 -20.05
C LEU A 66 21.30 -12.33 -20.33
N ASN A 67 20.59 -13.06 -21.18
CA ASN A 67 21.13 -14.00 -22.15
C ASN A 67 22.58 -14.39 -21.85
N GLU A 68 22.79 -15.50 -21.14
CA GLU A 68 24.02 -16.24 -21.38
C GLU A 68 23.85 -16.85 -22.77
N PRO A 69 24.57 -16.39 -23.81
CA PRO A 69 24.63 -17.16 -25.04
C PRO A 69 25.32 -18.48 -24.69
N ASN A 70 24.59 -19.58 -24.85
CA ASN A 70 25.13 -20.92 -24.85
C ASN A 70 26.03 -21.08 -26.09
N ASP A 71 27.21 -20.49 -26.06
CA ASP A 71 28.27 -20.78 -27.02
C ASP A 71 28.92 -22.11 -26.62
N LYS A 72 28.31 -23.19 -27.12
CA LYS A 72 28.93 -24.51 -27.24
C LYS A 72 28.99 -24.96 -28.70
N ARG A 73 29.17 -24.04 -29.64
CA ARG A 73 29.35 -24.39 -31.06
C ARG A 73 30.39 -23.50 -31.73
N SER A 74 31.64 -23.63 -31.30
CA SER A 74 32.79 -23.36 -32.19
C SER A 74 34.02 -24.09 -31.68
N GLY A 75 34.17 -25.33 -32.15
CA GLY A 75 35.29 -26.20 -31.80
C GLY A 75 35.27 -27.55 -32.52
N GLU A 76 34.55 -27.68 -33.63
CA GLU A 76 34.89 -28.67 -34.65
C GLU A 76 35.96 -28.00 -35.53
N LEU A 77 37.21 -28.40 -35.37
CA LEU A 77 38.26 -28.17 -36.36
C LEU A 77 38.54 -29.49 -37.08
N PRO A 78 38.55 -29.50 -38.43
CA PRO A 78 38.75 -30.71 -39.20
C PRO A 78 40.23 -31.08 -39.32
N SER A 79 40.54 -32.36 -39.11
CA SER A 79 41.54 -33.14 -39.84
C SER A 79 41.34 -34.62 -39.53
#